data_AF-A0A8T7ITZ4-F1
#
_entry.id   AF-A0A8T7ITZ4-F1
#
_cell.length_a   1.000
_cell.length_b   1.000
_cell.length_c   1.000
_cell.angle_alpha   90.00
_cell.angle_beta   90.00
_cell.angle_gamma   90.00
#
_symmetry.space_group_name_H-M   'P 1'
#
loop_
_entity.id
_entity.type
_entity.pdbx_description
1 polymer ?
#
loop_
_entity_poly.entity_id
_entity_poly.type
_entity_poly.pdbx_seq_one_letter_code
_entity_poly.pdbx_strand_id
1 'polypeptide(L)'
;AYVGLTRAMQKLVLCWAEARRLYGSENFTIKSRFLQEIPAELLNEVRPKPKVSQTSFFNDAPAPIQEDLGHDYYLGQLVQHAVFGTGVILDMEGTGARARVQVNFDDAGSKWLMLDYANLTPL
;
A
#
# COMPACT_ATOMS: atom_id res chain seq x y z
N ALA A 1 -17.59 20.37 -3.14
CA ALA A 1 -18.35 19.69 -2.06
C ALA A 1 -19.22 20.61 -1.20
N TYR A 2 -18.95 21.93 -1.13
CA TYR A 2 -19.55 22.91 -0.19
C TYR A 2 -21.03 22.70 0.17
N VAL A 3 -21.94 22.70 -0.81
CA VAL A 3 -23.40 22.61 -0.54
C VAL A 3 -23.77 21.32 0.19
N GLY A 4 -23.09 20.21 -0.10
CA GLY A 4 -23.35 18.94 0.59
C GLY A 4 -22.95 18.98 2.06
N LEU A 5 -21.81 19.62 2.38
CA LEU A 5 -21.35 19.80 3.76
C LEU A 5 -22.31 20.66 4.58
N THR A 6 -22.78 21.77 4.02
CA THR A 6 -23.64 22.74 4.73
C THR A 6 -25.07 22.24 4.97
N ARG A 7 -25.44 21.04 4.50
CA ARG A 7 -26.74 20.43 4.80
C ARG A 7 -26.79 19.75 6.17
N ALA A 8 -25.65 19.35 6.71
CA ALA A 8 -25.59 18.71 8.02
C ALA A 8 -25.69 19.77 9.13
N MET A 9 -26.70 19.65 10.01
CA MET A 9 -26.88 20.58 11.14
C MET A 9 -26.11 20.17 12.40
N GLN A 10 -26.00 18.86 12.67
CA GLN A 10 -25.42 18.33 13.91
C GLN A 10 -24.22 17.41 13.67
N LYS A 11 -24.34 16.47 12.73
CA LYS A 11 -23.31 15.47 12.43
C LYS A 11 -23.22 15.23 10.93
N LEU A 12 -22.01 15.25 10.40
CA LEU A 12 -21.70 14.88 9.02
C LEU A 12 -20.94 13.55 9.04
N VAL A 13 -21.39 12.59 8.24
CA VAL A 13 -20.69 11.33 8.00
C VAL A 13 -20.33 11.27 6.53
N LEU A 14 -19.05 11.09 6.25
CA LEU A 14 -18.52 10.92 4.90
C LEU A 14 -18.10 9.47 4.71
N CYS A 15 -18.52 8.85 3.62
CA CYS A 15 -18.14 7.48 3.28
C CYS A 15 -17.49 7.43 1.90
N TRP A 16 -16.50 6.56 1.77
CA TRP A 16 -15.88 6.19 0.51
C TRP A 16 -15.68 4.68 0.51
N ALA A 17 -15.45 4.10 -0.68
CA ALA A 17 -15.18 2.67 -0.81
C ALA A 17 -13.98 2.50 -1.73
N GLU A 18 -13.10 1.56 -1.39
CA GLU A 18 -11.91 1.24 -2.18
C GLU A 18 -12.28 0.59 -3.52
N ALA A 19 -13.29 -0.28 -3.51
CA ALA A 19 -13.84 -0.94 -4.68
C ALA A 19 -15.36 -0.80 -4.73
N ARG A 20 -15.92 -0.61 -5.93
CA ARG A 20 -17.36 -0.55 -6.17
C ARG A 20 -17.71 -1.28 -7.44
N ARG A 21 -18.80 -2.06 -7.40
CA ARG A 21 -19.39 -2.60 -8.62
C ARG A 21 -20.40 -1.60 -9.19
N LEU A 22 -20.08 -0.98 -10.32
CA LEU A 22 -20.94 -0.03 -11.02
C LEU A 22 -21.19 -0.55 -12.43
N TYR A 23 -22.44 -0.58 -12.87
CA TYR A 23 -22.83 -1.08 -14.21
C TYR A 23 -22.27 -2.47 -14.54
N GLY A 24 -22.15 -3.34 -13.52
CA GLY A 24 -21.68 -4.71 -13.68
C GLY A 24 -20.16 -4.88 -13.70
N SER A 25 -19.37 -3.80 -13.78
CA SER A 25 -17.91 -3.84 -13.65
C SER A 25 -17.45 -3.41 -12.26
N GLU A 26 -16.38 -4.03 -11.77
CA GLU A 26 -15.71 -3.61 -10.56
C GLU A 26 -14.77 -2.44 -10.88
N ASN A 27 -14.85 -1.38 -10.09
CA ASN A 27 -14.04 -0.18 -10.23
C ASN A 27 -13.34 0.10 -8.90
N PHE A 28 -12.01 0.20 -8.94
CA PHE A 28 -11.22 0.68 -7.83
C PHE A 28 -11.17 2.20 -7.86
N THR A 29 -11.55 2.83 -6.76
CA THR A 29 -11.66 4.29 -6.69
C THR A 29 -10.73 4.87 -5.65
N ILE A 30 -10.04 5.95 -6.03
CA ILE A 30 -9.26 6.75 -5.08
C ILE A 30 -10.19 7.60 -4.19
N LYS A 31 -9.71 7.96 -3.00
CA LYS A 31 -10.41 8.90 -2.11
C LYS A 31 -10.69 10.23 -2.83
N SER A 32 -11.84 10.83 -2.56
CA SER A 32 -12.19 12.15 -3.09
C SER A 32 -11.21 13.22 -2.60
N ARG A 33 -10.72 14.08 -3.49
CA ARG A 33 -9.86 15.23 -3.15
C ARG A 33 -10.46 16.13 -2.06
N PHE A 34 -11.80 16.24 -2.00
CA PHE A 34 -12.49 17.05 -1.01
C PHE A 34 -12.28 16.55 0.43
N LEU A 35 -11.85 15.30 0.63
CA LEU A 35 -11.49 14.80 1.97
C LEU A 35 -10.17 15.38 2.47
N GLN A 36 -9.24 15.72 1.57
CA GLN A 36 -7.94 16.31 1.91
C GLN A 36 -8.06 17.82 2.22
N GLU A 37 -9.10 18.47 1.71
CA GLU A 37 -9.38 19.88 1.97
C GLU A 37 -9.96 20.13 3.38
N ILE A 38 -10.43 19.08 4.07
CA ILE A 38 -11.01 19.19 5.42
C ILE A 38 -9.86 19.13 6.45
N PRO A 39 -9.75 20.09 7.38
CA PRO A 39 -8.75 20.04 8.45
C PRO A 39 -8.84 18.73 9.25
N ALA A 40 -7.69 18.08 9.46
CA ALA A 40 -7.61 16.76 10.11
C ALA A 40 -8.15 16.76 11.55
N GLU A 41 -8.05 17.88 12.25
CA GLU A 41 -8.56 18.07 13.62
C GLU A 41 -10.09 17.92 13.72
N LEU A 42 -10.81 18.13 12.61
CA LEU A 42 -12.27 18.00 12.53
C LEU A 42 -12.71 16.61 12.05
N LEU A 43 -11.77 15.74 11.69
CA LEU A 43 -12.05 14.40 11.18
C LEU A 43 -11.88 13.36 12.27
N ASN A 44 -12.85 12.44 12.34
CA ASN A 44 -12.74 11.20 13.10
C ASN A 44 -12.76 10.02 12.12
N GLU A 45 -11.57 9.50 11.77
CA GLU A 45 -11.45 8.35 10.88
C GLU A 45 -11.87 7.06 11.58
N VAL A 46 -13.00 6.50 11.15
CA VAL A 46 -13.43 5.16 11.55
C VAL A 46 -12.90 4.14 10.54
N ARG A 47 -11.74 3.55 10.83
CA ARG A 47 -11.28 2.37 10.11
C ARG A 47 -11.50 1.14 10.97
N PRO A 48 -12.24 0.12 10.49
CA PRO A 48 -12.23 -1.17 11.16
C PRO A 48 -10.80 -1.69 11.11
N LYS A 49 -10.12 -1.66 12.26
CA LYS A 49 -8.85 -2.38 12.40
C LYS A 49 -9.27 -3.85 12.45
N PRO A 50 -8.98 -4.66 11.43
CA PRO A 50 -9.17 -6.09 11.60
C PRO A 50 -8.32 -6.46 12.82
N LYS A 51 -8.94 -7.01 13.87
CA LYS A 51 -8.21 -7.75 14.89
C LYS A 51 -7.72 -9.02 14.20
N VAL A 52 -6.72 -8.88 13.33
CA VAL A 52 -5.93 -10.02 12.94
C VAL A 52 -5.23 -10.40 14.24
N SER A 53 -5.72 -11.44 14.90
CA SER A 53 -4.86 -12.22 15.77
C SER A 53 -3.79 -12.78 14.82
N GLN A 54 -2.74 -12.00 14.60
CA GLN A 54 -1.50 -12.58 14.14
C GLN A 54 -1.06 -13.45 15.32
N THR A 55 -1.53 -14.70 15.33
CA THR A 55 -0.72 -15.76 15.88
C THR A 55 0.56 -15.70 15.08
N SER A 56 1.53 -14.98 15.62
CA SER A 56 2.92 -15.06 15.19
C SER A 56 3.33 -16.51 15.41
N PHE A 57 3.05 -17.36 14.43
CA PHE A 57 3.76 -18.61 14.22
C PHE A 57 5.15 -18.29 13.66
N PHE A 58 5.87 -17.41 14.33
CA PHE A 58 7.28 -17.14 14.09
C PHE A 58 7.99 -17.56 15.35
N ASN A 59 8.26 -18.86 15.46
CA ASN A 59 9.46 -19.33 16.11
C ASN A 59 9.90 -20.75 15.72
N ASP A 60 9.34 -21.37 14.67
CA ASP A 60 9.88 -22.64 14.16
C ASP A 60 9.55 -22.90 12.69
N ALA A 61 9.56 -21.85 11.86
CA ALA A 61 9.53 -22.07 10.42
C ALA A 61 10.90 -22.63 9.99
N PRO A 62 10.98 -23.78 9.31
CA PRO A 62 12.22 -24.26 8.74
C PRO A 62 12.79 -23.16 7.84
N ALA A 63 14.12 -22.96 7.91
CA ALA A 63 14.82 -21.95 7.14
C ALA A 63 14.27 -21.94 5.69
N PRO A 64 13.95 -20.76 5.14
CA PRO A 64 13.39 -20.69 3.81
C PRO A 64 14.34 -21.42 2.87
N ILE A 65 13.79 -22.37 2.12
CA ILE A 65 14.50 -23.01 1.02
C ILE A 65 14.88 -21.85 0.10
N GLN A 66 16.16 -21.49 0.11
CA GLN A 66 16.74 -20.59 -0.89
C GLN A 66 16.65 -21.32 -2.22
N GLU A 67 15.51 -21.21 -2.90
CA GLU A 67 15.52 -21.30 -4.34
C GLU A 67 16.27 -20.07 -4.82
N ASP A 68 17.54 -20.29 -5.13
CA ASP A 68 18.48 -19.34 -5.71
C ASP A 68 17.94 -18.88 -7.08
N LEU A 69 16.98 -17.95 -7.04
CA LEU A 69 16.39 -17.32 -8.23
C LEU A 69 17.27 -16.17 -8.75
N GLY A 70 18.51 -16.03 -8.25
CA GLY A 70 19.50 -15.06 -8.76
C GLY A 70 19.20 -13.60 -8.42
N HIS A 71 18.40 -13.35 -7.36
CA HIS A 71 18.05 -12.02 -6.90
C HIS A 71 18.23 -11.92 -5.39
N ASP A 72 19.01 -10.94 -4.92
CA ASP A 72 19.30 -10.69 -3.48
C ASP A 72 18.08 -10.16 -2.69
N TYR A 73 16.89 -10.25 -3.27
CA TYR A 73 15.66 -9.69 -2.73
C TYR A 73 14.53 -10.72 -2.67
N TYR A 74 13.72 -10.65 -1.62
CA TYR A 74 12.56 -11.52 -1.41
C TYR A 74 11.27 -10.72 -1.19
N LEU A 75 10.12 -11.34 -1.50
CA LEU A 75 8.81 -10.72 -1.30
C LEU A 75 8.57 -10.42 0.19
N GLY A 76 8.02 -9.25 0.49
CA GLY A 76 7.80 -8.77 1.87
C GLY A 76 9.04 -8.16 2.54
N GLN A 77 10.19 -8.13 1.85
CA GLN A 77 11.40 -7.49 2.38
C GLN A 77 11.25 -5.97 2.47
N LEU A 78 11.80 -5.39 3.54
CA LEU A 78 11.96 -3.96 3.72
C LEU A 78 13.16 -3.46 2.91
N VAL A 79 12.93 -2.41 2.12
CA VAL A 79 13.93 -1.80 1.27
C VAL A 79 13.89 -0.28 1.37
N GLN A 80 15.05 0.35 1.19
CA GLN A 80 15.19 1.80 1.10
C GLN A 80 15.58 2.20 -0.32
N HIS A 81 14.93 3.25 -0.84
CA HIS A 81 15.25 3.89 -2.11
C HIS A 81 15.61 5.36 -1.89
N ALA A 82 16.67 5.84 -2.55
CA ALA A 82 17.18 7.20 -2.37
C ALA A 82 16.14 8.31 -2.65
N VAL A 83 15.22 8.07 -3.60
CA VAL A 83 14.19 9.05 -4.00
C VAL A 83 12.84 8.82 -3.32
N PHE A 84 12.49 7.56 -3.04
CA PHE A 84 11.13 7.19 -2.61
C PHE A 84 11.04 6.81 -1.14
N GLY A 85 12.17 6.78 -0.43
CA GLY A 85 12.23 6.45 0.99
C GLY A 85 12.12 4.94 1.23
N THR A 86 11.60 4.59 2.40
CA THR A 86 11.43 3.21 2.84
C THR A 86 10.16 2.62 2.25
N GLY A 87 10.20 1.33 1.91
CA GLY A 87 9.07 0.59 1.39
C GLY A 87 9.21 -0.92 1.54
N VAL A 88 8.14 -1.63 1.21
CA VAL A 88 8.08 -3.10 1.25
C VAL A 88 7.89 -3.65 -0.15
N ILE A 89 8.65 -4.69 -0.50
CA ILE A 89 8.47 -5.42 -1.76
C ILE A 89 7.14 -6.17 -1.71
N LEU A 90 6.23 -5.87 -2.63
CA LEU A 90 4.94 -6.54 -2.76
C LEU A 90 4.97 -7.64 -3.82
N ASP A 91 5.67 -7.42 -4.92
CA ASP A 91 5.70 -8.33 -6.07
C ASP A 91 7.02 -8.24 -6.83
N MET A 92 7.35 -9.31 -7.55
CA MET A 92 8.55 -9.42 -8.39
C MET A 92 8.19 -10.17 -9.69
N GLU A 93 8.39 -9.51 -10.82
CA GLU A 93 8.14 -10.09 -12.14
C GLU A 93 9.41 -10.17 -12.98
N GLY A 94 9.60 -11.30 -13.66
CA GLY A 94 10.72 -11.52 -14.58
C GLY A 94 11.99 -12.01 -13.88
N THR A 95 13.01 -12.27 -14.69
CA THR A 95 14.30 -12.82 -14.24
C THR A 95 15.46 -12.01 -14.79
N GLY A 96 16.55 -11.94 -14.02
CA GLY A 96 17.79 -11.25 -14.42
C GLY A 96 17.59 -9.75 -14.68
N ALA A 97 18.25 -9.23 -15.72
CA ALA A 97 18.34 -7.79 -16.02
C ALA A 97 17.03 -7.10 -16.46
N ARG A 98 15.94 -7.86 -16.63
CA ARG A 98 14.60 -7.33 -16.92
C ARG A 98 13.64 -7.51 -15.76
N ALA A 99 14.14 -8.00 -14.62
CA ALA A 99 13.35 -8.16 -13.42
C ALA A 99 12.81 -6.81 -12.96
N ARG A 100 11.53 -6.80 -12.61
CA ARG A 100 10.84 -5.64 -12.09
C ARG A 100 10.32 -6.00 -10.71
N VAL A 101 10.43 -5.05 -9.80
CA VAL A 101 9.95 -5.17 -8.43
C VAL A 101 8.88 -4.11 -8.20
N GLN A 102 7.76 -4.54 -7.62
CA GLN A 102 6.74 -3.63 -7.12
C GLN A 102 7.02 -3.36 -5.65
N VAL A 103 7.30 -2.10 -5.32
CA VAL A 103 7.57 -1.67 -3.95
C VAL A 103 6.49 -0.70 -3.52
N ASN A 104 5.93 -0.92 -2.33
CA ASN A 104 5.04 0.03 -1.69
C ASN A 104 5.83 0.91 -0.72
N PHE A 105 6.08 2.15 -1.13
CA PHE A 105 6.77 3.15 -0.33
C PHE A 105 5.80 3.87 0.59
N ASP A 106 6.27 4.21 1.80
CA ASP A 106 5.44 4.85 2.83
C ASP A 106 4.90 6.21 2.36
N ASP A 107 5.74 7.02 1.73
CA ASP A 107 5.39 8.37 1.27
C ASP A 107 4.96 8.42 -0.21
N ALA A 108 5.49 7.53 -1.05
CA ALA A 108 5.32 7.56 -2.51
C ALA A 108 4.31 6.54 -3.07
N GLY A 109 3.79 5.66 -2.20
CA GLY A 109 2.88 4.57 -2.56
C GLY A 109 3.54 3.50 -3.44
N SER A 110 2.72 2.70 -4.12
CA SER A 110 3.20 1.59 -4.94
C SER A 110 3.86 2.03 -6.26
N LYS A 111 5.08 1.58 -6.51
CA LYS A 111 5.87 1.84 -7.73
C LYS A 111 6.45 0.55 -8.29
N TRP A 112 6.49 0.47 -9.62
CA TRP A 112 7.25 -0.56 -10.34
C TRP A 112 8.63 -0.02 -10.67
N LEU A 113 9.68 -0.73 -10.28
CA LEU A 113 11.07 -0.38 -10.51
C LEU A 113 11.79 -1.55 -11.19
N MET A 114 12.72 -1.27 -12.11
CA MET A 114 13.60 -2.33 -12.64
C MET A 114 14.68 -2.63 -11.60
N LEU A 115 14.84 -3.89 -11.22
CA LEU A 115 15.68 -4.30 -10.09
C LEU A 115 17.12 -3.78 -10.21
N ASP A 116 17.71 -3.89 -11.40
CA ASP A 116 19.07 -3.43 -11.71
C ASP A 116 19.28 -1.91 -11.62
N TYR A 117 18.20 -1.12 -11.81
CA TYR A 117 18.27 0.34 -11.83
C TYR A 117 17.67 0.98 -10.57
N ALA A 118 16.98 0.19 -9.77
CA ALA A 118 16.29 0.67 -8.59
C ALA A 118 17.26 1.07 -7.48
N ASN A 119 18.50 0.55 -7.45
CA ASN A 119 19.48 0.82 -6.39
C ASN A 119 18.84 0.72 -4.99
N LEU A 120 18.04 -0.33 -4.79
CA LEU A 120 17.43 -0.59 -3.50
C LEU A 120 18.52 -0.99 -2.50
N THR A 121 18.30 -0.64 -1.25
CA THR A 121 19.17 -1.05 -0.15
C THR A 121 18.32 -1.88 0.81
N PRO A 122 18.70 -3.13 1.12
CA PRO A 122 17.98 -3.92 2.12
C PRO A 122 18.17 -3.28 3.50
N LEU A 123 17.10 -3.28 4.30
CA LEU A 123 17.04 -2.70 5.64
C LEU A 123 16.93 -3.81 6.70
#